data_AF-A0A9P8XUT5-F1
#
_entry.id   AF-A0A9P8XUT5-F1
#
_cell.length_a   1.000
_cell.length_b   1.000
_cell.length_c   1.000
_cell.angle_alpha   90.00
_cell.angle_beta   90.00
_cell.angle_gamma   90.00
#
_symmetry.space_group_name_H-M   'P 1'
#
loop_
_entity.id
_entity.type
_entity.pdbx_description
1 polymer ?
#
loop_
_entity_poly.entity_id
_entity_poly.type
_entity_poly.pdbx_seq_one_letter_code
_entity_poly.pdbx_strand_id
1 'polypeptide(L)'
;MHLPSLSAALAFLALSPGPALAAYVEINGVAGPAITSLHIVSLVTDDGVRHFHGPIFNGCESMIKYPFVKEFCLGYQSGHVYWTKDPDTKVCFKQTKASSTTCGPCAKGSCQYCYWNKYEETPCV
;
A
#
# COMPACT_ATOMS: atom_id res chain seq x y z
N MET A 1 47.03 46.79 -14.52
CA MET A 1 47.16 45.54 -13.75
C MET A 1 45.76 45.00 -13.52
N HIS A 2 45.43 43.88 -14.17
CA HIS A 2 44.13 43.19 -14.07
C HIS A 2 44.21 42.12 -12.98
N LEU A 3 43.17 41.98 -12.16
CA LEU A 3 42.93 40.84 -11.29
C LEU A 3 41.54 40.28 -11.64
N PRO A 4 41.41 39.02 -12.07
CA PRO A 4 40.10 38.40 -12.24
C PRO A 4 39.64 37.84 -10.89
N SER A 5 38.55 38.40 -10.37
CA SER A 5 37.84 37.84 -9.21
C SER A 5 37.06 36.61 -9.65
N LEU A 6 37.58 35.43 -9.32
CA LEU A 6 36.85 34.16 -9.33
C LEU A 6 35.79 34.22 -8.22
N SER A 7 34.51 34.31 -8.57
CA SER A 7 33.41 34.05 -7.63
C SER A 7 32.71 32.75 -8.00
N ALA A 8 32.62 31.91 -6.97
CA ALA A 8 32.29 30.50 -7.00
C ALA A 8 30.90 30.21 -7.57
N ALA A 9 30.82 29.11 -8.31
CA ALA A 9 29.59 28.48 -8.74
C ALA A 9 28.79 28.00 -7.51
N LEU A 10 27.62 28.60 -7.29
CA LEU A 10 26.56 28.01 -6.46
C LEU A 10 25.88 26.90 -7.27
N ALA A 11 26.41 25.69 -7.18
CA ALA A 11 25.69 24.50 -7.60
C ALA A 11 24.57 24.24 -6.57
N PHE A 12 23.36 24.74 -6.86
CA PHE A 12 22.15 24.21 -6.24
C PHE A 12 21.99 22.77 -6.72
N LEU A 13 22.47 21.82 -5.91
CA LEU A 13 22.05 20.43 -6.00
C LEU A 13 20.55 20.42 -5.69
N ALA A 14 19.75 20.52 -6.75
CA ALA A 14 18.35 20.15 -6.70
C ALA A 14 18.32 18.69 -6.26
N LEU A 15 17.93 18.44 -5.01
CA LEU A 15 17.34 17.16 -4.65
C LEU A 15 16.06 17.07 -5.46
N SER A 16 16.14 16.56 -6.69
CA SER A 16 14.95 16.05 -7.35
C SER A 16 14.46 14.91 -6.45
N PRO A 17 13.30 15.02 -5.78
CA PRO A 17 12.68 13.82 -5.27
C PRO A 17 12.53 12.92 -6.50
N GLY A 18 13.10 11.71 -6.43
CA GLY A 18 12.76 10.68 -7.41
C GLY A 18 11.24 10.57 -7.50
N PRO A 19 10.67 10.03 -8.59
CA PRO A 19 9.23 9.93 -8.75
C PRO A 19 8.65 9.32 -7.46
N ALA A 20 7.89 10.11 -6.70
CA ALA A 20 7.22 9.63 -5.51
C ALA A 20 6.36 8.46 -5.97
N LEU A 21 6.62 7.27 -5.44
CA LEU A 21 5.80 6.11 -5.77
C LEU A 21 4.41 6.43 -5.19
N ALA A 22 3.33 6.22 -5.94
CA ALA A 22 1.99 6.31 -5.35
C ALA A 22 1.86 5.26 -4.25
N ALA A 23 1.13 5.56 -3.17
CA ALA A 23 0.86 4.58 -2.13
C ALA A 23 0.08 3.40 -2.74
N TYR A 24 0.13 2.24 -2.11
CA TYR A 24 -0.65 1.10 -2.58
C TYR A 24 -0.95 0.14 -1.44
N VAL A 25 -1.97 -0.67 -1.63
CA VAL A 25 -2.35 -1.73 -0.69
C VAL A 25 -2.00 -3.08 -1.30
N GLU A 26 -1.45 -3.96 -0.47
CA GLU A 26 -1.29 -5.36 -0.81
C GLU A 26 -2.06 -6.24 0.16
N ILE A 27 -2.77 -7.21 -0.39
CA ILE A 27 -3.38 -8.30 0.36
C ILE A 27 -2.63 -9.56 0.01
N ASN A 28 -2.01 -10.19 1.01
CA ASN A 28 -1.47 -11.53 0.90
C ASN A 28 -2.34 -12.45 1.73
N GLY A 29 -2.76 -13.59 1.18
CA GLY A 29 -3.57 -14.52 1.95
C GLY A 29 -3.39 -15.96 1.56
N VAL A 30 -3.88 -16.83 2.44
CA VAL A 30 -3.92 -18.27 2.28
C VAL A 30 -5.33 -18.73 2.62
N ALA A 31 -5.92 -19.53 1.76
CA ALA A 31 -7.22 -20.13 1.99
C ALA A 31 -7.23 -21.57 1.48
N GLY A 32 -7.96 -22.45 2.17
CA GLY A 32 -7.97 -23.86 1.81
C GLY A 32 -8.64 -24.73 2.87
N PRO A 33 -8.81 -26.03 2.59
CA PRO A 33 -9.54 -26.95 3.47
C PRO A 33 -8.82 -27.20 4.81
N ALA A 34 -7.51 -26.96 4.90
CA ALA A 34 -6.70 -27.20 6.08
C ALA A 34 -6.49 -25.95 6.95
N ILE A 35 -6.96 -24.76 6.51
CA ILE A 35 -6.68 -23.49 7.19
C ILE A 35 -7.89 -22.55 7.14
N THR A 36 -8.21 -21.92 8.27
CA THR A 36 -9.13 -20.77 8.28
C THR A 36 -8.51 -19.65 7.45
N SER A 37 -9.23 -19.15 6.44
CA SER A 37 -8.71 -18.13 5.53
C SER A 37 -8.01 -17.01 6.29
N LEU A 38 -6.71 -16.86 6.04
CA LEU A 38 -5.88 -15.84 6.65
C LEU A 38 -5.47 -14.86 5.58
N HIS A 39 -5.61 -13.58 5.86
CA HIS A 39 -5.07 -12.53 5.00
C HIS A 39 -4.41 -11.45 5.83
N ILE A 40 -3.40 -10.86 5.21
CA ILE A 40 -2.59 -9.79 5.73
C ILE A 40 -2.74 -8.63 4.77
N VAL A 41 -3.24 -7.52 5.28
CA VAL A 41 -3.28 -6.25 4.57
C VAL A 41 -2.02 -5.47 4.93
N SER A 42 -1.33 -4.97 3.91
CA SER A 42 -0.22 -4.03 4.03
C SER A 42 -0.57 -2.74 3.31
N LEU A 43 -0.35 -1.60 3.96
CA LEU A 43 -0.31 -0.30 3.31
C LEU A 43 1.15 0.04 3.02
N VAL A 44 1.48 0.32 1.77
CA VAL A 44 2.79 0.83 1.37
C VAL A 44 2.65 2.30 1.06
N THR A 45 3.36 3.15 1.79
CA THR A 45 3.34 4.61 1.64
C THR A 45 4.20 5.05 0.45
N ASP A 46 4.10 6.33 0.11
CA ASP A 46 4.76 6.95 -1.04
C ASP A 46 6.30 6.95 -0.96
N ASP A 47 6.82 6.95 0.26
CA ASP A 47 8.23 6.72 0.59
C ASP A 47 8.67 5.24 0.46
N GLY A 48 7.74 4.33 0.11
CA GLY A 48 7.99 2.91 -0.06
C GLY A 48 7.99 2.11 1.24
N VAL A 49 7.70 2.72 2.40
CA VAL A 49 7.64 2.02 3.68
C VAL A 49 6.39 1.14 3.76
N ARG A 50 6.58 -0.11 4.18
CA ARG A 50 5.50 -1.09 4.34
C ARG A 50 5.00 -1.10 5.77
N HIS A 51 3.70 -0.85 5.93
CA HIS A 51 3.00 -0.90 7.21
C HIS A 51 2.06 -2.10 7.23
N PHE A 52 2.40 -3.07 8.08
CA PHE A 52 1.54 -4.23 8.31
C PHE A 52 0.33 -3.81 9.14
N HIS A 53 -0.86 -4.00 8.59
CA HIS A 53 -2.10 -3.72 9.30
C HIS A 53 -2.57 -4.96 10.09
N GLY A 54 -2.75 -6.06 9.38
CA GLY A 54 -3.44 -7.26 9.85
C GLY A 54 -4.62 -7.59 8.93
N PRO A 55 -5.59 -8.40 9.39
CA PRO A 55 -6.77 -8.73 8.60
C PRO A 55 -7.76 -7.56 8.59
N ILE A 56 -8.00 -6.96 7.43
CA ILE A 56 -9.20 -6.16 7.15
C ILE A 56 -9.89 -6.83 5.97
N PHE A 57 -11.15 -7.22 6.14
CA PHE A 57 -11.95 -7.71 5.04
C PHE A 57 -13.33 -7.09 5.03
N ASN A 58 -13.64 -6.39 3.94
CA ASN A 58 -14.94 -5.78 3.68
C ASN A 58 -15.43 -4.90 4.83
N GLY A 59 -14.59 -3.95 5.24
CA GLY A 59 -14.86 -3.11 6.40
C GLY A 59 -13.94 -1.91 6.49
N CYS A 60 -14.17 -1.12 7.53
CA CYS A 60 -13.43 0.07 7.87
C CYS A 60 -12.90 -0.04 9.29
N GLU A 61 -11.65 0.32 9.50
CA GLU A 61 -11.07 0.48 10.82
C GLU A 61 -10.62 1.92 11.03
N SER A 62 -10.90 2.46 12.20
CA SER A 62 -10.43 3.81 12.61
C SER A 62 -9.40 3.75 13.73
N MET A 63 -9.25 2.61 14.41
CA MET A 63 -8.20 2.37 15.41
C MET A 63 -6.95 1.80 14.73
N ILE A 64 -6.34 2.61 13.87
CA ILE A 64 -5.19 2.17 13.08
C ILE A 64 -3.91 2.20 13.90
N LYS A 65 -3.08 1.16 13.78
CA LYS A 65 -1.81 1.02 14.51
C LYS A 65 -0.77 2.07 14.17
N TYR A 66 -0.87 2.68 12.99
CA TYR A 66 0.08 3.68 12.50
C TYR A 66 -0.53 5.09 12.55
N PRO A 67 0.18 6.07 13.12
CA PRO A 67 -0.38 7.38 13.51
C PRO A 67 -0.70 8.31 12.33
N PHE A 68 -0.30 7.95 11.11
CA PHE A 68 -0.52 8.75 9.91
C PHE A 68 -1.83 8.42 9.17
N VAL A 69 -2.57 7.39 9.60
CA VAL A 69 -3.89 7.01 9.05
C VAL A 69 -4.97 7.13 10.12
N LYS A 70 -6.02 7.89 9.81
CA LYS A 70 -7.22 8.09 10.64
C LYS A 70 -8.22 6.96 10.45
N GLU A 71 -8.39 6.52 9.21
CA GLU A 71 -9.32 5.46 8.84
C GLU A 71 -8.76 4.70 7.64
N PHE A 72 -8.94 3.38 7.64
CA PHE A 72 -8.62 2.50 6.54
C PHE A 72 -9.83 1.60 6.22
N CYS A 73 -10.40 1.77 5.04
CA CYS A 73 -11.45 0.94 4.51
C CYS A 73 -10.95 0.08 3.35
N LEU A 74 -11.34 -1.19 3.34
CA LEU A 74 -11.04 -2.11 2.26
C LEU A 74 -12.28 -2.95 1.93
N GLY A 75 -12.75 -2.81 0.70
CA GLY A 75 -13.78 -3.64 0.08
C GLY A 75 -13.17 -4.69 -0.85
N TYR A 76 -14.03 -5.38 -1.60
CA TYR A 76 -13.60 -6.46 -2.48
C TYR A 76 -12.67 -5.98 -3.62
N GLN A 77 -12.99 -4.85 -4.28
CA GLN A 77 -12.23 -4.33 -5.42
C GLN A 77 -11.79 -2.87 -5.27
N SER A 78 -12.13 -2.25 -4.15
CA SER A 78 -11.83 -0.86 -3.86
C SER A 78 -11.55 -0.68 -2.38
N GLY A 79 -10.93 0.44 -2.03
CA GLY A 79 -10.71 0.84 -0.65
C GLY A 79 -10.37 2.32 -0.59
N HIS A 80 -10.21 2.83 0.62
CA HIS A 80 -9.70 4.18 0.84
C HIS A 80 -8.98 4.29 2.17
N VAL A 81 -8.12 5.29 2.29
CA VAL A 81 -7.55 5.74 3.55
C VAL A 81 -7.81 7.23 3.73
N TYR A 82 -8.00 7.63 4.98
CA TYR A 82 -7.91 9.03 5.39
C TYR A 82 -6.60 9.23 6.14
N TRP A 83 -5.76 10.14 5.66
CA TRP A 83 -4.51 10.49 6.34
C TRP A 83 -4.76 11.37 7.57
N THR A 84 -3.83 11.41 8.53
CA THR A 84 -3.95 12.28 9.72
C THR A 84 -3.30 13.65 9.55
N LYS A 85 -2.25 13.75 8.72
CA LYS A 85 -1.52 15.02 8.49
C LYS A 85 -2.39 16.08 7.83
N ASP A 86 -3.31 15.65 6.98
CA ASP A 86 -4.39 16.45 6.43
C ASP A 86 -5.69 15.62 6.54
N PRO A 87 -6.43 15.77 7.66
CA PRO A 87 -7.54 14.90 8.03
C PRO A 87 -8.81 15.10 7.19
N ASP A 88 -8.69 15.42 5.90
CA ASP A 88 -9.74 15.33 4.89
C ASP A 88 -9.19 14.79 3.54
N THR A 89 -7.88 14.49 3.48
CA THR A 89 -7.29 13.88 2.30
C THR A 89 -7.68 12.40 2.25
N LYS A 90 -8.70 12.12 1.43
CA LYS A 90 -9.12 10.78 1.06
C LYS A 90 -8.27 10.29 -0.11
N VAL A 91 -7.54 9.19 0.09
CA VAL A 91 -6.88 8.47 -1.01
C VAL A 91 -7.66 7.19 -1.27
N CYS A 92 -8.12 7.01 -2.50
CA CYS A 92 -8.87 5.85 -2.93
C CYS A 92 -7.96 4.86 -3.66
N PHE A 93 -8.26 3.58 -3.51
CA PHE A 93 -7.53 2.50 -4.16
C PHE A 93 -8.48 1.63 -4.96
N LYS A 94 -7.98 1.07 -6.06
CA LYS A 94 -8.68 0.06 -6.85
C LYS A 94 -7.76 -1.14 -7.08
N GLN A 95 -8.32 -2.33 -7.01
CA GLN A 95 -7.58 -3.55 -7.33
C GLN A 95 -7.11 -3.50 -8.78
N THR A 96 -5.80 -3.54 -9.01
CA THR A 96 -5.20 -3.56 -10.35
C THR A 96 -4.56 -4.89 -10.69
N LYS A 97 -4.20 -5.68 -9.67
CA LYS A 97 -3.63 -7.02 -9.86
C LYS A 97 -4.24 -8.00 -8.87
N ALA A 98 -4.46 -9.21 -9.34
CA ALA A 98 -4.82 -10.37 -8.54
C ALA A 98 -4.11 -11.59 -9.12
N SER A 99 -3.55 -12.41 -8.24
CA SER A 99 -3.01 -13.71 -8.59
C SER A 99 -3.37 -14.71 -7.50
N SER A 100 -3.48 -15.96 -7.90
CA SER A 100 -3.61 -17.07 -6.98
C SER A 100 -2.84 -18.26 -7.51
N THR A 101 -2.28 -19.05 -6.61
CA THR A 101 -1.59 -20.29 -6.93
C THR A 101 -1.79 -21.30 -5.82
N THR A 102 -1.78 -22.59 -6.16
CA THR A 102 -1.75 -23.65 -5.16
C THR A 102 -0.44 -23.55 -4.38
N CYS A 103 -0.52 -23.50 -3.05
CA CYS A 103 0.65 -23.34 -2.19
C CYS A 103 0.66 -24.27 -0.97
N GLY A 104 -0.28 -25.22 -0.91
CA GLY A 104 -0.39 -26.14 0.21
C GLY A 104 -1.13 -27.43 -0.16
N PRO A 105 -1.50 -28.23 0.85
CA PRO A 105 -2.06 -29.56 0.62
C PRO A 105 -3.45 -29.49 -0.02
N CYS A 106 -3.78 -30.55 -0.76
CA CYS A 106 -5.12 -30.78 -1.27
C CYS A 106 -5.80 -31.87 -0.44
N ALA A 107 -7.06 -31.63 -0.06
CA ALA A 107 -7.88 -32.58 0.65
C ALA A 107 -9.28 -32.60 0.03
N LYS A 108 -9.81 -33.81 -0.22
CA LYS A 108 -11.18 -34.02 -0.72
C LYS A 108 -11.52 -33.20 -1.98
N GLY A 109 -10.58 -33.12 -2.92
CA GLY A 109 -10.77 -32.41 -4.20
C GLY A 109 -10.67 -30.88 -4.12
N SER A 110 -10.27 -30.32 -2.98
CA SER A 110 -9.97 -28.88 -2.82
C SER A 110 -8.53 -28.68 -2.38
N CYS A 111 -7.85 -27.67 -2.93
CA CYS A 111 -6.46 -27.36 -2.61
C CYS A 111 -6.33 -26.07 -1.81
N GLN A 112 -5.31 -26.00 -0.96
CA GLN A 112 -4.91 -24.74 -0.35
C GLN A 112 -4.24 -23.84 -1.40
N TYR A 113 -4.75 -22.63 -1.54
CA TYR A 113 -4.23 -21.61 -2.43
C TYR A 113 -3.72 -20.41 -1.64
N CYS A 114 -2.65 -19.82 -2.16
CA CYS A 114 -2.15 -18.54 -1.76
C CYS A 114 -2.61 -17.53 -2.80
N TYR A 115 -2.99 -16.35 -2.35
CA TYR A 115 -3.39 -15.28 -3.24
C TYR A 115 -2.69 -13.98 -2.86
N TRP A 116 -2.50 -13.16 -3.87
CA TRP A 116 -1.94 -11.83 -3.75
C TRP A 116 -2.76 -10.87 -4.58
N ASN A 117 -3.22 -9.79 -3.96
CA ASN A 117 -3.93 -8.71 -4.63
C ASN A 117 -3.17 -7.40 -4.40
N LYS A 118 -3.10 -6.57 -5.45
CA LYS A 118 -2.57 -5.21 -5.37
C LYS A 118 -3.66 -4.21 -5.69
N TYR A 119 -3.77 -3.18 -4.85
CA TYR A 119 -4.65 -2.05 -5.07
C TYR A 119 -3.79 -0.79 -5.18
N GLU A 120 -3.92 -0.08 -6.29
CA GLU A 120 -3.14 1.12 -6.57
C GLU A 120 -4.04 2.35 -6.43
N GLU A 121 -3.45 3.51 -6.16
CA GLU A 121 -4.20 4.76 -6.06
C GLU A 121 -5.05 5.01 -7.31
N THR A 122 -6.25 5.51 -7.10
CA THR A 122 -7.20 5.84 -8.14
C THR A 122 -7.98 7.09 -7.71
N PRO A 123 -8.52 7.88 -8.65
CA PRO A 123 -9.42 8.96 -8.29
C PRO A 123 -10.59 8.46 -7.43
N CYS A 124 -10.89 9.19 -6.36
CA CYS A 124 -12.07 8.94 -5.57
C CYS A 124 -13.33 9.31 -6.38
N VAL A 125 -14.19 8.32 -6.60
CA VAL A 125 -15.52 8.46 -7.23
C VAL A 125 -16.63 8.31 -6.22
#